data_AF-A0AAW1LS91-F1
#
_entry.id   AF-A0AAW1LS91-F1
#
_cell.length_a   1.000
_cell.length_b   1.000
_cell.length_c   1.000
_cell.angle_alpha   90.00
_cell.angle_beta   90.00
_cell.angle_gamma   90.00
#
_symmetry.space_group_name_H-M   'P 1'
#
loop_
_entity.id
_entity.type
_entity.pdbx_description
1 polymer ?
#
loop_
_entity_poly.entity_id
_entity_poly.type
_entity_poly.pdbx_seq_one_letter_code
_entity_poly.pdbx_strand_id
1 'polypeptide(L)'
;MEVPRWQNSKSDRSLSLRKDEDIRAKYQARLEQKMLSNPVALELNQKWKNPVALELNQKWKKVEEAILLAAKILQEPQRKKYEGWFDEECKRVLEERAKMKLKMVTKSSERCKEAYQESRRKAKQTCFRIGLQEEPNTN
;
A
#
# COMPACT_ATOMS: atom_id res chain seq x y z
N MET A 1 37.16 48.14 -2.45
CA MET A 1 36.79 46.75 -2.13
C MET A 1 35.31 46.60 -2.39
N GLU A 2 34.94 46.01 -3.53
CA GLU A 2 33.53 45.82 -3.90
C GLU A 2 33.02 44.50 -3.31
N VAL A 3 31.93 44.56 -2.56
CA VAL A 3 31.32 43.38 -1.95
C VAL A 3 30.50 42.63 -3.02
N PRO A 4 30.68 41.31 -3.21
CA PRO A 4 29.97 40.56 -4.25
C PRO A 4 28.45 40.56 -4.06
N ARG A 5 27.72 40.85 -5.14
CA ARG A 5 26.25 41.01 -5.27
C ARG A 5 25.40 39.84 -4.75
N TRP A 6 26.00 38.68 -4.45
CA TRP A 6 25.30 37.46 -4.02
C TRP A 6 24.91 37.46 -2.54
N GLN A 7 25.44 38.37 -1.72
CA GLN A 7 25.14 38.44 -0.27
C GLN A 7 23.73 38.98 0.06
N ASN A 8 23.02 39.62 -0.88
CA ASN A 8 21.66 40.15 -0.67
C ASN A 8 20.53 39.12 -0.87
N SER A 9 20.83 37.87 -1.24
CA SER A 9 19.79 36.86 -1.56
C SER A 9 19.07 36.25 -0.34
N LYS A 10 19.59 36.44 0.88
CA LYS A 10 19.00 35.86 2.10
C LYS A 10 17.86 36.71 2.68
N SER A 11 17.83 38.03 2.48
CA SER A 11 16.79 38.90 3.02
C SER A 11 15.45 38.73 2.28
N ASP A 12 15.47 38.57 0.96
CA ASP A 12 14.25 38.46 0.15
C ASP A 12 13.47 37.16 0.40
N ARG A 13 14.17 36.06 0.68
CA ARG A 13 13.52 34.77 1.00
C ARG A 13 12.77 34.81 2.34
N SER A 14 13.32 35.55 3.31
CA SER A 14 12.69 35.72 4.63
C SER A 14 11.43 36.60 4.57
N LEU A 15 11.40 37.59 3.68
CA LEU A 15 10.24 38.46 3.44
C LEU A 15 9.12 37.74 2.66
N SER A 16 9.48 36.86 1.73
CA SER A 16 8.53 35.99 1.01
C SER A 16 7.85 34.99 1.95
N LEU A 17 8.61 34.31 2.81
CA LEU A 17 8.06 33.33 3.75
C LEU A 17 7.07 33.95 4.76
N ARG A 18 7.37 35.16 5.26
CA ARG A 18 6.45 35.90 6.16
C ARG A 18 5.14 36.29 5.48
N LYS A 19 5.18 36.67 4.20
CA LYS A 19 3.96 36.98 3.43
C LYS A 19 3.09 35.74 3.22
N ASP A 20 3.70 34.57 3.02
CA ASP A 20 2.97 33.31 2.84
C ASP A 20 2.38 32.76 4.15
N GLU A 21 3.01 33.03 5.28
CA GLU A 21 2.49 32.73 6.63
C GLU A 21 1.28 33.62 6.97
N ASP A 22 1.37 34.93 6.69
CA ASP A 22 0.26 35.87 6.88
C ASP A 22 -0.96 35.54 6.01
N ILE A 23 -0.73 35.11 4.77
CA ILE A 23 -1.82 34.69 3.86
C ILE A 23 -2.49 33.41 4.39
N ARG A 24 -1.70 32.44 4.87
CA ARG A 24 -2.23 31.21 5.46
C ARG A 24 -3.03 31.47 6.74
N ALA A 25 -2.53 32.33 7.62
CA ALA A 25 -3.22 32.72 8.84
C ALA A 25 -4.56 33.43 8.53
N LYS A 26 -4.57 34.35 7.56
CA LYS A 26 -5.80 35.02 7.12
C LYS A 26 -6.82 34.05 6.51
N TYR A 27 -6.35 33.05 5.77
CA TYR A 27 -7.22 32.03 5.20
C TYR A 27 -7.85 31.13 6.27
N GLN A 28 -7.05 30.69 7.25
CA GLN A 28 -7.53 29.89 8.39
C GLN A 28 -8.56 30.66 9.23
N ALA A 29 -8.27 31.90 9.60
CA ALA A 29 -9.21 32.75 10.35
C ALA A 29 -10.53 32.95 9.60
N ARG A 30 -10.49 33.08 8.26
CA ARG A 30 -11.70 33.21 7.43
C ARG A 30 -12.50 31.91 7.35
N LEU A 31 -11.84 30.76 7.37
CA LEU A 31 -12.51 29.46 7.46
C LEU A 31 -13.18 29.28 8.82
N GLU A 32 -12.48 29.58 9.90
CA GLU A 32 -13.03 29.52 11.26
C GLU A 32 -14.24 30.45 11.42
N GLN A 33 -14.15 31.68 10.92
CA GLN A 33 -15.26 32.62 10.92
C GLN A 33 -16.47 32.10 10.12
N LYS A 34 -16.25 31.44 8.98
CA LYS A 34 -17.32 30.80 8.19
C LYS A 34 -17.91 29.57 8.86
N MET A 35 -17.11 28.81 9.61
CA MET A 35 -17.61 27.67 10.39
C MET A 35 -18.43 28.14 11.59
N LEU A 36 -18.02 29.23 12.24
CA LEU A 36 -18.75 29.89 13.32
C LEU A 36 -20.04 30.58 12.85
N SER A 37 -20.06 31.13 11.62
CA SER A 37 -21.23 31.81 11.07
C SER A 37 -22.23 30.88 10.37
N ASN A 38 -21.95 29.57 10.28
CA ASN A 38 -22.84 28.62 9.65
C ASN A 38 -23.85 28.07 10.69
N PRO A 39 -25.12 28.51 10.66
CA PRO A 39 -26.11 28.11 11.66
C PRO A 39 -26.35 26.59 11.67
N VAL A 40 -26.19 25.93 10.51
CA VAL A 40 -26.33 24.46 10.38
C VAL A 40 -25.21 23.73 11.13
N ALA A 41 -23.98 24.22 11.07
CA ALA A 41 -22.84 23.63 11.78
C ALA A 41 -22.98 23.80 13.30
N LEU A 42 -23.60 24.90 13.73
CA LEU A 42 -23.86 25.22 15.13
C LEU A 42 -25.00 24.34 15.70
N GLU A 43 -26.09 24.17 14.96
CA GLU A 43 -27.17 23.24 15.31
C GLU A 43 -26.70 21.78 15.34
N LEU A 44 -25.86 21.37 14.39
CA LEU A 44 -25.24 20.05 14.41
C LEU A 44 -24.37 19.90 15.66
N ASN A 45 -23.49 20.86 15.97
CA ASN A 45 -22.68 20.79 17.19
C ASN A 45 -23.52 20.70 18.47
N GLN A 46 -24.66 21.39 18.54
CA GLN A 46 -25.57 21.31 19.69
C GLN A 46 -26.31 19.96 19.76
N LYS A 47 -26.79 19.43 18.63
CA LYS A 47 -27.42 18.10 18.55
C LYS A 47 -26.44 16.98 18.91
N TRP A 48 -25.17 17.13 18.57
CA TRP A 48 -24.12 16.14 18.86
C TRP A 48 -23.55 16.25 20.28
N LYS A 49 -23.82 17.36 20.98
CA LYS A 49 -23.64 17.50 22.43
C LYS A 49 -24.79 16.91 23.24
N ASN A 50 -25.77 16.26 22.61
CA ASN A 50 -26.81 15.53 23.31
C ASN A 50 -26.16 14.40 24.14
N PRO A 51 -26.35 14.37 25.47
CA PRO A 51 -25.72 13.38 26.35
C PRO A 51 -26.06 11.93 25.94
N VAL A 52 -27.25 11.71 25.37
CA VAL A 52 -27.68 10.41 24.86
C VAL A 52 -26.84 9.99 23.64
N ALA A 53 -26.55 10.91 22.72
CA ALA A 53 -25.71 10.64 21.56
C ALA A 53 -24.25 10.40 21.97
N LEU A 54 -23.78 11.11 23.00
CA LEU A 54 -22.43 10.92 23.55
C LEU A 54 -22.27 9.55 24.20
N GLU A 55 -23.27 9.11 24.97
CA GLU A 55 -23.29 7.79 25.61
C GLU A 55 -23.38 6.67 24.57
N LEU A 56 -24.21 6.85 23.53
CA LEU A 56 -24.35 5.88 22.45
C LEU A 56 -23.04 5.72 21.67
N ASN A 57 -22.34 6.83 21.39
CA ASN A 57 -21.01 6.79 20.78
C ASN A 57 -19.97 6.06 21.66
N GLN A 58 -20.02 6.25 22.97
CA GLN A 58 -19.14 5.51 23.90
C GLN A 58 -19.45 4.00 23.89
N LYS A 59 -20.73 3.62 23.81
CA LYS A 59 -21.13 2.20 23.68
C LYS A 59 -20.64 1.61 22.37
N TRP A 60 -20.77 2.32 21.25
CA TRP A 60 -20.25 1.88 19.95
C TRP A 60 -18.74 1.74 19.93
N LYS A 61 -17.99 2.64 20.57
CA LYS A 61 -16.54 2.49 20.70
C LYS A 61 -16.14 1.20 21.42
N LYS A 62 -16.85 0.83 22.49
CA LYS A 62 -16.58 -0.44 23.18
C LYS A 62 -16.83 -1.66 22.29
N VAL A 63 -17.87 -1.60 21.45
CA VAL A 63 -18.17 -2.65 20.47
C VAL A 63 -17.07 -2.73 19.41
N GLU A 64 -16.64 -1.59 18.89
CA GLU A 64 -15.55 -1.51 17.91
C GLU A 64 -14.23 -2.06 18.49
N GLU A 65 -13.88 -1.69 19.71
CA GLU A 65 -12.70 -2.21 20.42
C GLU A 65 -12.78 -3.72 20.61
N ALA A 66 -13.94 -4.25 21.00
CA ALA A 66 -14.15 -5.69 21.15
C ALA A 66 -14.02 -6.44 19.81
N ILE A 67 -14.55 -5.88 18.72
CA ILE A 67 -14.41 -6.45 17.37
C ILE A 67 -12.94 -6.43 16.93
N LEU A 68 -12.21 -5.34 17.16
CA LEU A 68 -10.80 -5.24 16.80
C LEU A 68 -9.93 -6.21 17.62
N LEU A 69 -10.24 -6.40 18.91
CA LEU A 69 -9.56 -7.39 19.75
C LEU A 69 -9.85 -8.82 19.28
N ALA A 70 -11.12 -9.13 19.00
CA ALA A 70 -11.50 -10.42 18.42
C ALA A 70 -10.80 -10.65 17.07
N ALA A 71 -10.74 -9.63 16.20
CA ALA A 71 -10.06 -9.73 14.92
C ALA A 71 -8.55 -9.95 15.07
N LYS A 72 -7.90 -9.38 16.10
CA LYS A 72 -6.48 -9.64 16.40
C LYS A 72 -6.24 -11.08 16.88
N ILE A 73 -7.17 -11.64 17.65
CA ILE A 73 -7.09 -13.04 18.13
C ILE A 73 -7.41 -14.03 17.01
N LEU A 74 -8.38 -13.67 16.16
CA LEU A 74 -8.81 -14.44 14.99
C LEU A 74 -7.97 -14.19 13.74
N GLN A 75 -6.94 -13.34 13.82
CA GLN A 75 -5.97 -13.21 12.74
C GLN A 75 -5.26 -14.57 12.63
N GLU A 76 -5.74 -15.38 11.69
CA GLU A 76 -4.93 -16.44 11.12
C GLU A 76 -3.60 -15.80 10.70
N PRO A 77 -2.45 -16.43 11.00
CA PRO A 77 -1.17 -15.90 10.56
C PRO A 77 -1.29 -15.65 9.07
N GLN A 78 -1.15 -14.39 8.64
CA GLN A 78 -1.19 -14.08 7.22
C GLN A 78 -0.21 -15.03 6.56
N ARG A 79 -0.71 -15.86 5.65
CA ARG A 79 0.14 -16.75 4.86
C ARG A 79 1.25 -15.85 4.32
N LYS A 80 2.48 -16.09 4.79
CA LYS A 80 3.64 -15.33 4.34
C LYS A 80 3.58 -15.34 2.82
N LYS A 81 3.37 -14.17 2.22
CA LYS A 81 3.57 -14.02 0.78
C LYS A 81 5.07 -14.20 0.59
N TYR A 82 5.47 -15.42 0.26
CA TYR A 82 6.86 -15.70 -0.13
C TYR A 82 7.13 -14.82 -1.34
N GLU A 83 8.07 -13.88 -1.24
CA GLU A 83 8.50 -13.08 -2.38
C GLU A 83 9.45 -13.89 -3.30
N GLY A 84 9.84 -15.10 -2.90
CA GLY A 84 10.77 -16.01 -3.60
C GLY A 84 10.15 -17.16 -4.40
N TRP A 85 8.82 -17.34 -4.42
CA TRP A 85 8.18 -18.48 -5.11
C TRP A 85 8.40 -18.52 -6.63
N PHE A 86 8.87 -17.42 -7.21
CA PHE A 86 9.12 -17.23 -8.63
C PHE A 86 10.48 -16.58 -8.83
N ASP A 87 11.54 -17.39 -8.76
CA ASP A 87 12.89 -16.96 -9.04
C ASP A 87 13.19 -16.89 -10.55
N GLU A 88 14.33 -16.30 -10.90
CA GLU A 88 14.80 -16.24 -12.30
C GLU A 88 15.00 -17.65 -12.90
N GLU A 89 15.25 -18.67 -12.08
CA GLU A 89 15.33 -20.06 -12.54
C GLU A 89 13.96 -20.55 -13.05
N CYS A 90 12.91 -20.47 -12.23
CA CYS A 90 11.53 -20.86 -12.56
C CYS A 90 11.00 -20.09 -13.78
N LYS A 91 11.31 -18.79 -13.87
CA LYS A 91 10.98 -17.97 -15.04
C LYS A 91 11.59 -18.52 -16.32
N ARG A 92 12.88 -18.85 -16.32
CA ARG A 92 13.58 -19.41 -17.48
C ARG A 92 12.98 -20.75 -17.92
N VAL A 93 12.66 -21.64 -16.97
CA VAL A 93 12.10 -22.95 -17.32
C VAL A 93 10.67 -22.83 -17.88
N LEU A 94 9.90 -21.85 -17.42
CA LEU A 94 8.56 -21.57 -17.94
C LEU A 94 8.60 -20.97 -19.35
N GLU A 95 9.56 -20.08 -19.63
CA GLU A 95 9.79 -19.57 -20.99
C GLU A 95 10.19 -20.70 -21.96
N GLU A 96 11.04 -21.61 -21.51
CA GLU A 96 11.43 -22.78 -22.32
C GLU A 96 10.23 -23.70 -22.59
N ARG A 97 9.40 -23.97 -21.58
CA ARG A 97 8.14 -24.70 -21.75
C ARG A 97 7.22 -24.02 -22.76
N ALA A 98 7.11 -22.68 -22.72
CA ALA A 98 6.29 -21.92 -23.66
C ALA A 98 6.82 -22.06 -25.10
N LYS A 99 8.14 -21.98 -25.31
CA LYS A 99 8.78 -22.20 -26.61
C LYS A 99 8.50 -23.61 -27.14
N MET A 100 8.61 -24.64 -26.31
CA MET A 100 8.33 -26.02 -26.73
C MET A 100 6.84 -26.26 -26.99
N LYS A 101 5.95 -25.64 -26.22
CA LYS A 101 4.50 -25.67 -26.49
C LYS A 101 4.20 -25.09 -27.87
N LEU A 102 4.79 -23.93 -28.20
CA LEU A 102 4.60 -23.31 -29.51
C LEU A 102 5.13 -24.21 -30.64
N LYS A 103 6.31 -24.83 -30.46
CA LYS A 103 6.86 -25.81 -31.43
C LYS A 103 5.95 -27.02 -31.61
N MET A 104 5.38 -27.58 -30.54
CA MET A 104 4.44 -28.70 -30.61
C MET A 104 3.14 -28.32 -31.34
N VAL A 105 2.61 -27.13 -31.10
CA VAL A 105 1.38 -26.63 -31.76
C VAL A 105 1.62 -26.37 -33.25
N THR A 106 2.77 -25.80 -33.60
CA THR A 106 3.15 -25.48 -34.99
C THR A 106 3.62 -26.70 -35.78
N LYS A 107 4.26 -27.67 -35.12
CA LYS A 107 4.76 -28.90 -35.71
C LYS A 107 4.40 -30.08 -34.81
N SER A 108 3.29 -30.75 -35.16
CA SER A 108 2.82 -31.97 -34.49
C SER A 108 3.69 -33.18 -34.86
N SER A 109 4.92 -33.23 -34.36
CA SER A 109 5.78 -34.42 -34.42
C SER A 109 5.93 -35.05 -33.03
N GLU A 110 6.18 -36.36 -32.98
CA GLU A 110 6.34 -37.07 -31.71
C GLU A 110 7.52 -36.52 -30.89
N ARG A 111 8.62 -36.16 -31.56
CA ARG A 111 9.76 -35.46 -30.94
C ARG A 111 9.36 -34.13 -30.28
N CYS A 112 8.45 -33.37 -30.90
CA CYS A 112 7.97 -32.11 -30.32
C CYS A 112 7.05 -32.34 -29.11
N LYS A 113 6.25 -33.41 -29.12
CA LYS A 113 5.44 -33.81 -27.96
C LYS A 113 6.33 -34.25 -26.80
N GLU A 114 7.34 -35.08 -27.05
CA GLU A 114 8.32 -35.52 -26.06
C GLU A 114 9.07 -34.33 -25.44
N ALA A 115 9.59 -33.43 -26.27
CA ALA A 115 10.28 -32.22 -25.81
C ALA A 115 9.36 -31.30 -24.96
N TYR A 116 8.09 -31.17 -25.32
CA TYR A 116 7.12 -30.45 -24.49
C TYR A 116 6.84 -31.16 -23.16
N GLN A 117 6.70 -32.49 -23.17
CA GLN A 117 6.50 -33.25 -21.93
C GLN A 117 7.69 -33.12 -20.99
N GLU A 118 8.92 -33.17 -21.51
CA GLU A 118 10.15 -33.02 -20.74
C GLU A 118 10.26 -31.62 -20.13
N SER A 119 10.09 -30.56 -20.93
CA SER A 119 10.11 -29.18 -20.44
C SER A 119 8.98 -28.90 -19.43
N ARG A 120 7.80 -29.53 -19.60
CA ARG A 120 6.71 -29.47 -18.61
C ARG A 120 7.08 -30.14 -17.28
N ARG A 121 7.75 -31.31 -17.32
CA ARG A 121 8.21 -32.00 -16.11
C ARG A 121 9.28 -31.17 -15.38
N LYS A 122 10.25 -30.65 -16.12
CA LYS A 122 11.32 -29.76 -15.61
C LYS A 122 10.73 -28.52 -14.93
N ALA A 123 9.84 -27.79 -15.61
CA ALA A 123 9.21 -26.60 -15.02
C ALA A 123 8.42 -26.92 -13.74
N LYS A 124 7.70 -28.05 -13.70
CA LYS A 124 6.99 -28.49 -12.49
C LYS A 124 7.96 -28.78 -11.35
N GLN A 125 9.06 -29.48 -11.63
CA GLN A 125 10.06 -29.82 -10.60
C GLN A 125 10.76 -28.58 -10.06
N THR A 126 11.26 -27.71 -10.93
CA THR A 126 12.01 -26.51 -10.52
C THR A 126 11.12 -25.58 -9.70
N CYS A 127 9.98 -25.15 -10.24
CA CYS A 127 9.11 -24.19 -9.55
C CYS A 127 8.49 -24.77 -8.25
N PHE A 128 8.29 -26.10 -8.18
CA PHE A 128 7.81 -26.75 -6.95
C PHE A 128 8.93 -26.94 -5.91
N ARG A 129 10.16 -27.22 -6.35
CA ARG A 129 11.34 -27.31 -5.47
C ARG A 129 11.60 -25.99 -4.76
N ILE A 130 11.53 -24.87 -5.49
CA ILE A 130 11.72 -23.53 -4.93
C ILE A 130 10.64 -23.21 -3.88
N GLY A 131 9.38 -23.60 -4.16
CA GLY A 131 8.29 -23.49 -3.20
C GLY A 131 8.44 -24.35 -1.93
N LEU A 132 9.34 -25.34 -1.91
CA LEU A 132 9.59 -26.24 -0.77
C LEU A 132 10.91 -25.98 -0.04
N GLN A 133 11.94 -25.44 -0.71
CA GLN A 133 13.27 -25.23 -0.14
C GLN A 133 13.39 -23.96 0.73
N GLU A 134 12.40 -23.07 0.70
CA GLU A 134 12.36 -21.88 1.56
C GLU A 134 11.52 -22.07 2.84
N GLU A 135 11.36 -23.30 3.34
CA GLU A 135 10.98 -23.49 4.74
C GLU A 135 12.23 -23.30 5.62
N PRO A 136 12.45 -22.16 6.30
CA PRO A 136 13.46 -22.10 7.33
C PRO A 136 13.06 -23.10 8.43
N ASN A 137 13.93 -24.08 8.67
CA ASN A 137 13.95 -24.84 9.92
C ASN A 137 13.85 -23.83 11.08
N THR A 138 12.66 -23.74 11.65
CA THR A 138 12.42 -23.01 12.89
C THR A 138 12.57 -24.04 14.00
N ASN A 139 13.81 -24.14 14.51
CA ASN A 139 14.08 -24.62 15.87
C ASN A 139 13.65 -23.56 16.88
#